data_AF-A0A918KPW5-F1
#
_entry.id   AF-A0A918KPW5-F1
#
_cell.length_a   1.000
_cell.length_b   1.000
_cell.length_c   1.000
_cell.angle_alpha   90.00
_cell.angle_beta   90.00
_cell.angle_gamma   90.00
#
_symmetry.space_group_name_H-M   'P 1'
#
loop_
_entity.id
_entity.type
_entity.pdbx_description
1 polymer ?
#
loop_
_entity_poly.entity_id
_entity_poly.type
_entity_poly.pdbx_seq_one_letter_code
_entity_poly.pdbx_strand_id
1 'polypeptide(L)'
;MTLALELRCALAEDLSTEVWTGSWALGRKDRRYAAFIAYVLDVLANHDWAVGIAAAGLGVSTGKLIRVLAQDPQTWNVVNQARKKIDLVNLRRP
;
A
#
# COMPACT_ATOMS: atom_id res chain seq x y z
N MET A 1 11.24 -13.81 -34.10
CA MET A 1 12.17 -13.93 -32.97
C MET A 1 11.38 -13.59 -31.73
N THR A 2 10.92 -14.61 -31.02
CA THR A 2 9.82 -14.50 -30.05
C THR A 2 10.39 -14.77 -28.66
N LEU A 3 10.48 -13.75 -27.81
CA LEU A 3 10.64 -13.95 -26.37
C LEU A 3 9.28 -13.71 -25.72
N ALA A 4 8.54 -14.79 -25.52
CA ALA A 4 7.45 -14.81 -24.56
C ALA A 4 8.05 -15.16 -23.20
N LEU A 5 8.29 -14.16 -22.34
CA LEU A 5 8.52 -14.43 -20.92
C LEU A 5 7.17 -14.75 -20.28
N GLU A 6 6.83 -16.03 -20.19
CA GLU A 6 5.78 -16.50 -19.28
C GLU A 6 6.32 -16.48 -17.85
N LEU A 7 6.28 -15.33 -17.20
CA LEU A 7 6.47 -15.24 -15.75
C LEU A 7 5.19 -15.71 -15.05
N ARG A 8 5.02 -17.03 -14.95
CA ARG A 8 4.16 -17.62 -13.92
C ARG A 8 4.91 -17.55 -12.58
N CYS A 9 4.91 -16.36 -11.97
CA CYS A 9 5.15 -16.28 -10.53
C CYS A 9 3.91 -16.82 -9.84
N ALA A 10 3.89 -18.14 -9.59
CA ALA A 10 3.20 -18.65 -8.42
C ALA A 10 3.93 -18.04 -7.23
N LEU A 11 3.45 -16.88 -6.76
CA LEU A 11 3.85 -16.33 -5.47
C LEU A 11 3.52 -17.43 -4.47
N ALA A 12 4.55 -18.11 -3.99
CA ALA A 12 4.44 -19.16 -3.00
C ALA A 12 3.56 -18.63 -1.87
N GLU A 13 2.56 -19.41 -1.47
CA GLU A 13 1.59 -19.13 -0.41
C GLU A 13 2.21 -19.07 0.99
N ASP A 14 3.52 -18.79 1.08
CA ASP A 14 4.15 -18.36 2.31
C ASP A 14 4.06 -16.83 2.39
N LEU A 15 2.81 -16.35 2.55
CA LEU A 15 2.50 -14.98 2.93
C LEU A 15 2.90 -14.77 4.40
N SER A 16 4.15 -15.04 4.76
CA SER A 16 4.72 -14.41 5.93
C SER A 16 4.67 -12.91 5.62
N THR A 17 3.64 -12.23 6.10
CA THR A 17 3.44 -10.79 5.92
C THR A 17 4.72 -10.12 6.40
N GLU A 18 5.60 -9.73 5.47
CA GLU A 18 6.88 -9.13 5.81
C GLU A 18 6.60 -7.84 6.58
N VAL A 19 6.70 -7.88 7.91
CA VAL A 19 6.34 -6.72 8.71
C VAL A 19 7.37 -5.62 8.45
N TRP A 20 6.91 -4.46 7.98
CA TRP A 20 7.78 -3.31 7.82
C TRP A 20 8.35 -2.88 9.19
N THR A 21 9.65 -3.12 9.39
CA THR A 21 10.38 -2.75 10.61
C THR A 21 11.09 -1.40 10.50
N GLY A 22 11.02 -0.75 9.34
CA GLY A 22 11.68 0.53 9.07
C GLY A 22 10.93 1.76 9.57
N SER A 23 11.48 2.94 9.25
CA SER A 23 10.83 4.23 9.56
C SER A 23 9.51 4.37 8.79
N TRP A 24 8.52 5.00 9.44
CA TRP A 24 7.26 5.43 8.85
C TRP A 24 7.27 6.90 8.39
N ALA A 25 8.35 7.63 8.70
CA ALA A 25 8.54 9.02 8.31
C ALA A 25 9.43 9.11 7.07
N LEU A 26 9.04 8.39 6.02
CA LEU A 26 9.75 8.36 4.74
C LEU A 26 9.02 9.23 3.71
N GLY A 27 9.75 10.13 3.06
CA GLY A 27 9.25 10.90 1.92
C GLY A 27 9.87 10.43 0.61
N ARG A 28 9.33 10.88 -0.53
CA ARG A 28 9.73 10.43 -1.88
C ARG A 28 11.22 10.52 -2.21
N LYS A 29 11.97 11.41 -1.54
CA LYS A 29 13.42 11.57 -1.76
C LYS A 29 14.26 10.49 -1.07
N ASP A 30 13.70 9.77 -0.09
CA ASP A 30 14.39 8.65 0.56
C ASP A 30 14.33 7.42 -0.34
N ARG A 31 15.48 6.79 -0.59
CA ARG A 31 15.59 5.58 -1.43
C ARG A 31 14.72 4.42 -0.95
N ARG A 32 14.40 4.35 0.34
CA ARG A 32 13.57 3.30 0.95
C ARG A 32 12.09 3.55 0.76
N TYR A 33 11.69 4.75 0.37
CA TYR A 33 10.29 5.14 0.24
C TYR A 33 9.53 4.25 -0.75
N ALA A 34 10.15 3.91 -1.89
CA ALA A 34 9.50 3.10 -2.91
C ALA A 34 9.10 1.71 -2.37
N ALA A 35 10.03 1.02 -1.68
CA ALA A 35 9.74 -0.28 -1.07
C ALA A 35 8.71 -0.15 0.06
N PHE A 36 8.85 0.87 0.92
CA PHE A 36 7.90 1.14 1.99
C PHE A 36 6.48 1.35 1.47
N ILE A 37 6.30 2.21 0.48
CA ILE A 37 4.96 2.53 -0.01
C ILE A 37 4.36 1.38 -0.83
N ALA A 38 5.18 0.60 -1.55
CA ALA A 38 4.73 -0.62 -2.20
C ALA A 38 4.14 -1.59 -1.17
N TYR A 39 4.88 -1.88 -0.08
CA TYR A 39 4.40 -2.73 1.00
C TYR A 39 3.07 -2.23 1.61
N VAL A 40 2.96 -0.92 1.88
CA VAL A 40 1.70 -0.34 2.40
C VAL A 40 0.54 -0.51 1.42
N LEU A 41 0.78 -0.34 0.12
CA LEU A 41 -0.23 -0.51 -0.93
C LEU A 41 -0.63 -1.97 -1.11
N ASP A 42 0.30 -2.91 -0.99
CA ASP A 42 0.02 -4.35 -1.05
C ASP A 42 -0.86 -4.78 0.12
N VAL A 43 -0.57 -4.31 1.35
CA VAL A 43 -1.44 -4.59 2.51
C VAL A 43 -2.81 -3.93 2.36
N LEU A 44 -2.89 -2.73 1.80
CA LEU A 44 -4.18 -2.11 1.48
C LEU A 44 -4.97 -2.94 0.47
N ALA A 45 -4.34 -3.38 -0.62
CA ALA A 45 -4.98 -4.19 -1.63
C ALA A 45 -5.46 -5.55 -1.07
N ASN A 46 -4.66 -6.19 -0.21
CA ASN A 46 -5.00 -7.44 0.47
C ASN A 46 -6.20 -7.33 1.41
N HIS A 47 -6.52 -6.11 1.87
CA HIS A 47 -7.66 -5.81 2.73
C HIS A 47 -8.74 -4.99 2.00
N ASP A 48 -8.89 -5.17 0.69
CA ASP A 48 -9.92 -4.51 -0.12
C ASP A 48 -9.96 -3.00 0.05
N TRP A 49 -8.79 -2.40 0.24
CA TRP A 49 -8.59 -0.96 0.48
C TRP A 49 -9.28 -0.43 1.74
N ALA A 50 -9.74 -1.31 2.65
CA ALA A 50 -10.32 -0.95 3.93
C ALA A 50 -9.23 -0.45 4.90
N VAL A 51 -9.01 0.86 4.91
CA VAL A 51 -7.91 1.52 5.65
C VAL A 51 -7.87 1.14 7.13
N GLY A 52 -9.02 0.94 7.78
CA GLY A 52 -9.07 0.53 9.19
C GLY A 52 -8.49 -0.87 9.43
N ILE A 53 -8.84 -1.82 8.56
CA ILE A 53 -8.35 -3.21 8.65
C ILE A 53 -6.88 -3.27 8.26
N ALA A 54 -6.50 -2.58 7.16
CA ALA A 54 -5.11 -2.51 6.73
C ALA A 54 -4.20 -1.86 7.78
N ALA A 55 -4.65 -0.82 8.47
CA ALA A 55 -3.90 -0.20 9.56
C ALA A 55 -3.65 -1.19 10.72
N ALA A 56 -4.66 -1.99 11.08
CA ALA A 56 -4.51 -3.04 12.09
C ALA A 56 -3.50 -4.11 11.65
N GLY A 57 -3.55 -4.56 10.39
CA GLY A 57 -2.58 -5.50 9.82
C GLY A 57 -1.16 -4.96 9.77
N LEU A 58 -1.00 -3.65 9.60
CA LEU A 58 0.28 -2.93 9.65
C LEU A 58 0.76 -2.60 11.07
N GLY A 59 -0.03 -2.91 12.11
CA GLY A 59 0.29 -2.60 13.50
C GLY A 59 0.32 -1.10 13.82
N VAL A 60 -0.44 -0.27 13.10
CA VAL A 60 -0.51 1.18 13.30
C VAL A 60 -1.94 1.68 13.47
N SER A 61 -2.09 2.89 13.99
CA SER A 61 -3.41 3.53 14.00
C SER A 61 -3.84 3.96 12.60
N THR A 62 -5.15 3.92 12.34
CA THR A 62 -5.76 4.40 11.07
C THR A 62 -5.35 5.84 10.74
N GLY A 63 -5.32 6.72 11.75
CA GLY A 63 -4.89 8.10 11.57
C GLY A 63 -3.42 8.25 11.15
N LYS A 64 -2.52 7.39 11.66
CA LYS A 64 -1.11 7.36 11.23
C LYS A 64 -1.01 6.93 9.77
N LEU A 65 -1.72 5.87 9.37
CA LEU A 65 -1.74 5.41 7.98
C LEU A 65 -2.29 6.50 7.04
N ILE A 66 -3.42 7.13 7.40
CA ILE A 66 -4.01 8.23 6.60
C ILE A 66 -3.01 9.37 6.41
N ARG A 67 -2.30 9.80 7.47
CA ARG A 67 -1.30 10.88 7.36
C ARG A 67 -0.15 10.49 6.43
N VAL A 68 0.33 9.25 6.52
CA VAL A 68 1.41 8.73 5.65
C VAL A 68 0.98 8.74 4.19
N LEU A 69 -0.22 8.25 3.88
CA LEU A 69 -0.77 8.28 2.52
C LEU A 69 -0.97 9.71 2.01
N ALA A 70 -1.39 10.63 2.90
CA ALA A 70 -1.66 12.02 2.54
C ALA A 70 -0.38 12.86 2.29
N GLN A 71 0.78 12.43 2.79
CA GLN A 71 2.06 13.12 2.58
C GLN A 71 2.49 13.14 1.11
N ASP A 72 2.13 12.12 0.33
CA ASP A 72 2.38 12.08 -1.10
C ASP A 72 1.06 12.19 -1.89
N PRO A 73 0.83 13.30 -2.60
CA PRO A 73 -0.37 13.48 -3.42
C PRO A 73 -0.60 12.37 -4.44
N GLN A 74 0.47 11.77 -4.98
CA GLN A 74 0.35 10.71 -5.98
C GLN A 74 -0.16 9.42 -5.33
N THR A 75 0.47 8.99 -4.24
CA THR A 75 0.00 7.87 -3.41
C THR A 75 -1.46 8.04 -2.99
N TRP A 76 -1.83 9.22 -2.49
CA TRP A 76 -3.20 9.52 -2.08
C TRP A 76 -4.21 9.32 -3.22
N ASN A 77 -3.87 9.82 -4.41
CA ASN A 77 -4.72 9.69 -5.59
C ASN A 77 -4.86 8.24 -6.04
N VAL A 78 -3.79 7.45 -5.99
CA VAL A 78 -3.81 6.02 -6.30
C VAL A 78 -4.77 5.27 -5.37
N VAL A 79 -4.68 5.52 -4.05
CA VAL A 79 -5.57 4.88 -3.07
C VAL A 79 -7.03 5.24 -3.32
N ASN A 80 -7.34 6.52 -3.57
CA ASN A 80 -8.72 6.93 -3.85
C ASN A 80 -9.24 6.40 -5.20
N GLN A 81 -8.39 6.32 -6.22
CA GLN A 81 -8.76 5.68 -7.48
C GLN A 81 -9.07 4.20 -7.29
N ALA A 82 -8.25 3.48 -6.51
CA ALA A 82 -8.49 2.07 -6.22
C ALA A 82 -9.77 1.85 -5.41
N ARG A 83 -10.01 2.68 -4.38
CA ARG A 83 -11.27 2.67 -3.61
C ARG A 83 -12.49 2.94 -4.50
N LYS A 84 -12.41 3.94 -5.38
CA LYS A 84 -13.50 4.27 -6.32
C LYS A 84 -13.81 3.11 -7.29
N LYS A 85 -12.81 2.34 -7.72
CA LYS A 85 -13.02 1.19 -8.63
C LYS A 85 -13.89 0.08 -8.03
N ILE A 86 -13.97 0.02 -6.70
CA ILE A 86 -14.78 -0.94 -5.95
C ILE A 86 -15.91 -0.21 -5.17
N ASP A 87 -16.31 0.97 -5.64
CA ASP A 87 -17.40 1.79 -5.09
C ASP A 87 -17.27 2.18 -3.62
N LEU A 88 -16.05 2.17 -3.08
CA LEU A 88 -15.77 2.70 -1.74
C LEU A 88 -15.71 4.23 -1.75
N VAL A 89 -16.21 4.82 -0.67
CA VAL A 89 -16.13 6.27 -0.44
C VAL A 89 -14.67 6.72 -0.40
N ASN A 90 -14.34 7.79 -1.13
CA ASN A 90 -13.00 8.37 -1.10
C ASN A 90 -12.60 8.82 0.31
N LEU A 91 -11.32 8.64 0.61
CA LEU A 91 -10.72 9.19 1.82
C LEU A 91 -10.72 10.72 1.73
N ARG A 92 -11.05 11.35 2.86
CA ARG A 92 -10.93 12.80 3.04
C ARG A 92 -9.52 13.12 3.55
N ARG A 93 -8.91 14.18 3.00
CA ARG A 93 -7.62 14.62 3.51
C ARG A 93 -7.78 15.12 4.95
N PRO A 94 -6.84 14.77 5.84
CA PRO A 94 -6.80 15.30 7.20
C PRO A 94 -6.39 16.77 7.22
#